data_AF-R6CBY4-F1
#
_entry.id   AF-R6CBY4-F1
#
_cell.length_a   1.000
_cell.length_b   1.000
_cell.length_c   1.000
_cell.angle_alpha   90.00
_cell.angle_beta   90.00
_cell.angle_gamma   90.00
#
_symmetry.space_group_name_H-M   'P 1'
#
loop_
_entity.id
_entity.type
_entity.pdbx_description
1 polymer ?
#
loop_
_entity_poly.entity_id
_entity_poly.type
_entity_poly.pdbx_seq_one_letter_code
_entity_poly.pdbx_strand_id
1 'polypeptide(L)'
;MKIVVIDTLQKVRNESESSYSSDYKELSVLKSLADKLGIAIVLVHHTRKCSDGDPFNMISGSTGLSGCVDGSMVLIESKRGSRKAKLYCVGRDIENQEINVVFESSRWKVSDEIKNIEPDYFPFAVHDFMVTQKKFKGSATELAEKLSALLDKEVFSNRVKKDLIQHAYELLDYGVTFESKRSNGQRIIILNYDMKSDSSDGRNLMPKECENADPAVTCGNSEMLEKPLNTLLAIDEYEVEAEKSAVTVCDSADPVDDVTDPAANEVYEIELMSLDEVLHMSANKIRSQLANKGIEIPPFETQRKAT
;
A
#
# COMPACT_ATOMS: atom_id res chain seq x y z
N MET A 1 0.20 -11.35 2.02
CA MET A 1 -0.80 -10.38 1.52
C MET A 1 -1.59 -11.03 0.40
N LYS A 2 -2.93 -11.02 0.45
CA LYS A 2 -3.80 -11.50 -0.64
C LYS A 2 -4.31 -10.28 -1.41
N ILE A 3 -4.28 -10.34 -2.73
CA ILE A 3 -4.71 -9.24 -3.62
C ILE A 3 -5.80 -9.76 -4.56
N VAL A 4 -6.85 -8.96 -4.74
CA VAL A 4 -7.91 -9.18 -5.71
C VAL A 4 -7.91 -8.00 -6.68
N VAL A 5 -7.88 -8.29 -7.98
CA VAL A 5 -7.94 -7.26 -9.04
C VAL A 5 -9.26 -7.39 -9.78
N ILE A 6 -10.01 -6.30 -9.87
CA ILE A 6 -11.31 -6.22 -10.56
C ILE A 6 -11.14 -5.31 -11.78
N ASP A 7 -11.18 -5.90 -12.98
CA ASP A 7 -11.04 -5.19 -14.26
C ASP A 7 -12.30 -5.38 -15.14
N THR A 8 -13.22 -4.41 -15.25
CA THR A 8 -13.33 -3.09 -14.60
C THR A 8 -14.55 -3.00 -13.67
N LEU A 9 -14.65 -1.94 -12.86
CA LEU A 9 -15.83 -1.64 -12.01
C LEU A 9 -17.15 -1.76 -12.79
N GLN A 10 -17.18 -1.31 -14.05
CA GLN A 10 -18.35 -1.38 -14.91
C GLN A 10 -18.91 -2.80 -15.10
N LYS A 11 -18.10 -3.84 -14.88
CA LYS A 11 -18.54 -5.25 -14.99
C LYS A 11 -19.20 -5.79 -13.73
N VAL A 12 -18.97 -5.16 -12.59
CA VAL A 12 -19.48 -5.61 -11.28
C VAL A 12 -20.52 -4.67 -10.69
N ARG A 13 -20.77 -3.53 -11.33
CA ARG A 13 -21.85 -2.62 -10.97
C ARG A 13 -23.23 -3.23 -11.18
N ASN A 14 -24.12 -2.94 -10.25
CA ASN A 14 -25.52 -3.33 -10.35
C ASN A 14 -26.35 -2.26 -11.08
N GLU A 15 -26.06 -0.98 -10.84
CA GLU A 15 -26.78 0.14 -11.43
C GLU A 15 -25.97 0.78 -12.58
N SER A 16 -26.66 1.19 -13.64
CA SER A 16 -26.04 1.87 -14.78
C SER A 16 -25.86 3.38 -14.57
N GLU A 17 -26.64 3.96 -13.65
CA GLU A 17 -26.64 5.39 -13.33
C GLU A 17 -25.63 5.68 -12.22
N SER A 18 -24.61 6.50 -12.52
CA SER A 18 -23.61 6.92 -11.55
C SER A 18 -24.07 8.20 -10.85
N SER A 19 -24.42 8.10 -9.57
CA SER A 19 -24.63 9.24 -8.68
C SER A 19 -23.61 9.15 -7.54
N TYR A 20 -23.34 10.26 -6.86
CA TYR A 20 -22.43 10.24 -5.71
C TYR A 20 -22.84 9.17 -4.67
N SER A 21 -24.13 9.09 -4.36
CA SER A 21 -24.66 8.18 -3.34
C SER A 21 -24.65 6.72 -3.80
N SER A 22 -24.95 6.43 -5.07
CA SER A 22 -24.85 5.07 -5.62
C SER A 22 -23.38 4.62 -5.70
N ASP A 23 -22.48 5.48 -6.19
CA ASP A 23 -21.03 5.23 -6.26
C ASP A 23 -20.46 4.89 -4.86
N TYR A 24 -20.82 5.67 -3.85
CA TYR A 24 -20.35 5.48 -2.48
C TYR A 24 -20.89 4.19 -1.84
N LYS A 25 -22.19 3.91 -2.01
CA LYS A 25 -22.83 2.68 -1.48
C LYS A 25 -22.21 1.42 -2.09
N GLU A 26 -22.00 1.41 -3.40
CA GLU A 26 -21.41 0.25 -4.09
C GLU A 26 -19.97 -0.03 -3.62
N LEU A 27 -19.13 1.01 -3.54
CA LEU A 27 -17.76 0.85 -3.08
C LEU A 27 -17.65 0.53 -1.60
N SER A 28 -18.56 1.03 -0.77
CA SER A 28 -18.56 0.76 0.67
C SER A 28 -18.68 -0.74 0.96
N VAL A 29 -19.41 -1.49 0.12
CA VAL A 29 -19.47 -2.96 0.20
C VAL A 29 -18.11 -3.60 -0.07
N LEU A 30 -17.41 -3.15 -1.12
CA LEU A 30 -16.08 -3.66 -1.46
C LEU A 30 -15.04 -3.29 -0.39
N LYS A 31 -15.11 -2.06 0.14
CA LYS A 31 -14.24 -1.61 1.23
C LYS A 31 -14.47 -2.43 2.50
N SER A 32 -15.73 -2.61 2.89
CA SER A 32 -16.09 -3.45 4.04
C SER A 32 -15.62 -4.89 3.88
N LEU A 33 -15.68 -5.43 2.66
CA LEU A 33 -15.18 -6.77 2.34
C LEU A 33 -13.65 -6.85 2.48
N ALA A 34 -12.94 -5.85 1.96
CA ALA A 34 -11.48 -5.75 2.07
C ALA A 34 -11.04 -5.73 3.54
N ASP A 35 -11.70 -4.90 4.37
CA ASP A 35 -11.41 -4.74 5.79
C ASP A 35 -11.69 -6.02 6.58
N LYS A 36 -12.84 -6.66 6.36
CA LYS A 36 -13.22 -7.91 7.04
C LYS A 36 -12.28 -9.07 6.71
N LEU A 37 -11.78 -9.14 5.48
CA LEU A 37 -10.95 -10.25 5.02
C LEU A 37 -9.45 -9.98 5.11
N GLY A 38 -9.03 -8.75 5.45
CA GLY A 38 -7.62 -8.35 5.47
C GLY A 38 -6.96 -8.52 4.09
N ILE A 39 -7.66 -8.15 3.02
CA ILE A 39 -7.19 -8.27 1.64
C ILE A 39 -7.10 -6.91 0.95
N ALA A 40 -6.20 -6.79 -0.02
CA ALA A 40 -6.15 -5.61 -0.89
C ALA A 40 -7.05 -5.84 -2.12
N ILE A 41 -7.97 -4.91 -2.38
CA ILE A 41 -8.80 -4.91 -3.59
C ILE A 41 -8.34 -3.76 -4.49
N VAL A 42 -7.85 -4.10 -5.68
CA VAL A 42 -7.49 -3.14 -6.73
C VAL A 42 -8.62 -3.10 -7.74
N LEU A 43 -9.27 -1.95 -7.84
CA LEU A 43 -10.41 -1.74 -8.72
C LEU A 43 -10.00 -0.88 -9.91
N VAL A 44 -10.15 -1.41 -11.13
CA VAL A 44 -9.88 -0.66 -12.36
C VAL A 44 -11.13 0.10 -12.79
N HIS A 45 -11.00 1.40 -13.02
CA HIS A 45 -12.06 2.28 -13.49
C HIS A 45 -11.60 3.07 -14.71
N HIS A 46 -12.48 3.20 -15.71
CA HIS A 46 -12.21 4.06 -16.87
C HIS A 46 -12.35 5.54 -16.51
N THR A 47 -11.46 6.38 -17.02
CA THR A 47 -11.62 7.83 -16.89
C THR A 47 -12.69 8.36 -17.86
N ARG A 48 -13.32 9.49 -17.50
CA ARG A 48 -14.22 10.22 -18.41
C ARG A 48 -13.41 10.88 -19.54
N LYS A 49 -14.09 11.14 -20.66
CA LYS A 49 -13.47 11.79 -21.84
C LYS A 49 -13.22 13.30 -21.66
N CYS A 50 -13.81 13.91 -20.64
CA CYS A 50 -13.67 15.33 -20.39
C CYS A 50 -12.40 15.54 -19.55
N SER A 51 -11.44 16.25 -20.13
CA SER A 51 -10.19 16.61 -19.48
C SER A 51 -10.45 17.56 -18.34
N ASP A 52 -9.72 17.36 -17.25
CA ASP A 52 -9.75 18.23 -16.08
C ASP A 52 -8.30 18.57 -15.68
N GLY A 53 -8.12 19.71 -15.01
CA GLY A 53 -6.81 20.10 -14.49
C GLY A 53 -6.39 19.18 -13.34
N ASP A 54 -7.36 18.69 -12.57
CA ASP A 54 -7.14 17.67 -11.55
C ASP A 54 -7.42 16.27 -12.14
N PRO A 55 -6.41 15.38 -12.22
CA PRO A 55 -6.57 14.04 -12.75
C PRO A 55 -7.62 13.19 -12.00
N PHE A 56 -7.84 13.42 -10.71
CA PHE A 56 -8.80 12.66 -9.90
C PHE A 56 -10.25 13.03 -10.24
N ASN A 57 -10.49 14.27 -10.67
CA ASN A 57 -11.78 14.68 -11.21
C ASN A 57 -12.12 13.99 -12.55
N MET A 58 -11.16 13.31 -13.18
CA MET A 58 -11.40 12.53 -14.39
C MET A 58 -11.83 11.08 -14.11
N ILE A 59 -11.83 10.62 -12.84
CA ILE A 59 -12.24 9.25 -12.51
C ILE A 59 -13.73 9.08 -12.81
N SER A 60 -14.60 9.97 -12.34
CA SER A 60 -16.05 9.93 -12.58
C SER A 60 -16.63 11.35 -12.71
N GLY A 61 -17.92 11.46 -13.03
CA GLY A 61 -18.68 12.71 -12.91
C GLY A 61 -19.03 13.07 -11.45
N SER A 62 -18.64 12.23 -10.48
CA SER A 62 -18.84 12.42 -9.04
C SER A 62 -17.53 12.19 -8.27
N THR A 63 -17.45 12.71 -7.04
CA THR A 63 -16.37 12.44 -6.07
C THR A 63 -16.66 11.23 -5.16
N GLY A 64 -17.75 10.49 -5.42
CA GLY A 64 -18.18 9.37 -4.56
C GLY A 64 -17.19 8.21 -4.59
N LEU A 65 -16.55 7.98 -5.74
CA LEU A 65 -15.55 6.93 -5.90
C LEU A 65 -14.28 7.22 -5.10
N SER A 66 -13.71 8.43 -5.26
CA SER A 66 -12.49 8.83 -4.57
C SER A 66 -12.68 8.98 -3.06
N GLY A 67 -13.90 9.35 -2.61
CA GLY A 67 -14.22 9.49 -1.19
C GLY A 67 -14.35 8.17 -0.41
N CYS A 68 -14.53 7.02 -1.08
CA CYS A 68 -14.73 5.74 -0.40
C CYS A 68 -13.44 4.87 -0.33
N VAL A 69 -12.48 5.09 -1.22
CA VAL A 69 -11.27 4.28 -1.33
C VAL A 69 -10.15 4.79 -0.41
N ASP A 70 -9.23 3.91 -0.01
CA ASP A 70 -8.06 4.31 0.80
C ASP A 70 -7.00 5.06 -0.02
N GLY A 71 -6.96 4.79 -1.33
CA GLY A 71 -6.07 5.46 -2.27
C GLY A 71 -6.60 5.38 -3.70
N SER A 72 -6.20 6.36 -4.51
CA SER A 72 -6.55 6.48 -5.93
C SER A 72 -5.30 6.66 -6.75
N MET A 73 -5.28 6.00 -7.92
CA MET A 73 -4.20 6.11 -8.90
C MET A 73 -4.79 6.41 -10.28
N VAL A 74 -4.32 7.48 -10.92
CA VAL A 74 -4.78 7.89 -12.25
C VAL A 74 -3.62 7.93 -13.21
N LEU A 75 -3.70 7.16 -14.29
CA LEU A 75 -2.68 7.09 -15.33
C LEU A 75 -3.10 7.93 -16.55
N ILE A 76 -2.30 8.93 -16.90
CA ILE A 76 -2.58 9.84 -18.03
C ILE A 76 -1.43 9.81 -19.01
N GLU A 77 -1.72 9.42 -20.26
CA GLU A 77 -0.75 9.55 -21.35
C GLU A 77 -0.53 11.03 -21.69
N SER A 78 0.75 11.42 -21.82
CA SER A 78 1.17 12.75 -22.27
C SER A 78 0.61 13.12 -23.65
N LYS A 79 0.56 12.14 -24.54
CA LYS A 79 -0.04 12.21 -25.86
C LYS A 79 -0.45 10.79 -26.23
N ARG A 80 -1.63 10.65 -26.84
CA ARG A 80 -2.15 9.35 -27.28
C ARG A 80 -1.10 8.58 -28.09
N GLY A 81 -0.72 7.40 -27.60
CA GLY A 81 0.24 6.52 -28.25
C GLY A 81 1.72 6.92 -28.09
N SER A 82 2.03 7.94 -27.28
CA SER A 82 3.42 8.31 -26.98
C SER A 82 4.15 7.27 -26.14
N ARG A 83 3.40 6.36 -25.50
CA ARG A 83 3.90 5.39 -24.52
C ARG A 83 4.55 6.06 -23.30
N LYS A 84 4.39 7.38 -23.14
CA LYS A 84 4.84 8.14 -21.98
C LYS A 84 3.62 8.63 -21.24
N ALA A 85 3.51 8.30 -19.97
CA ALA A 85 2.40 8.68 -19.13
C ALA A 85 2.91 9.19 -17.78
N LYS A 86 2.01 9.84 -17.05
CA LYS A 86 2.21 10.22 -15.67
C LYS A 86 1.15 9.51 -14.82
N LEU A 87 1.61 8.86 -13.77
CA LEU A 87 0.79 8.19 -12.77
C LEU A 87 0.67 9.13 -11.57
N TYR A 88 -0.55 9.54 -11.27
CA TYR A 88 -0.87 10.37 -10.11
C TYR A 88 -1.38 9.48 -9.00
N CYS A 89 -0.79 9.57 -7.81
CA CYS A 89 -1.12 8.76 -6.65
C CYS A 89 -1.52 9.66 -5.48
N VAL A 90 -2.66 9.35 -4.85
CA VAL A 90 -3.15 9.99 -3.62
C VAL A 90 -3.72 8.90 -2.72
N GLY A 91 -3.59 9.05 -1.40
CA GLY A 91 -4.24 8.16 -0.45
C GLY A 91 -4.14 8.66 0.98
N ARG A 92 -4.82 7.94 1.89
CA ARG A 92 -4.85 8.28 3.31
C ARG A 92 -3.47 8.13 3.97
N ASP A 93 -2.75 7.09 3.57
CA ASP A 93 -1.49 6.67 4.19
C ASP A 93 -0.27 6.84 3.26
N ILE A 94 -0.43 7.57 2.15
CA ILE A 94 0.66 7.87 1.20
C ILE A 94 0.72 9.37 0.92
N GLU A 95 1.92 9.90 0.71
CA GLU A 95 2.09 11.24 0.19
C GLU A 95 1.59 11.32 -1.26
N ASN A 96 1.09 12.50 -1.65
CA ASN A 96 0.70 12.75 -3.03
C ASN A 96 1.94 12.67 -3.92
N GLN A 97 1.88 11.81 -4.94
CA GLN A 97 3.01 11.54 -5.81
C GLN A 97 2.60 11.65 -7.28
N GLU A 98 3.51 12.19 -8.08
CA GLU A 98 3.45 12.16 -9.54
C GLU A 98 4.64 11.38 -10.06
N ILE A 99 4.38 10.26 -10.73
CA ILE A 99 5.41 9.34 -11.19
C ILE A 99 5.36 9.29 -12.71
N ASN A 100 6.43 9.72 -13.37
CA ASN A 100 6.57 9.58 -14.81
C ASN A 100 6.88 8.12 -15.15
N VAL A 101 6.15 7.58 -16.12
CA VAL A 101 6.26 6.19 -16.55
C VAL A 101 6.34 6.09 -18.08
N VAL A 102 7.07 5.08 -18.56
CA VAL A 102 7.20 4.74 -19.98
C VAL A 102 6.74 3.30 -20.17
N PHE A 103 5.86 3.09 -21.15
CA PHE A 103 5.37 1.76 -21.51
C PHE A 103 6.39 1.07 -22.42
N GLU A 104 7.03 0.01 -21.93
CA GLU A 104 8.04 -0.78 -22.63
C GLU A 104 7.80 -2.27 -22.38
N SER A 105 7.96 -3.10 -23.41
CA SER A 105 7.80 -4.57 -23.29
C SER A 105 6.51 -4.98 -22.56
N SER A 106 5.39 -4.38 -22.96
CA SER A 106 4.06 -4.62 -22.39
C SER A 106 3.91 -4.27 -20.90
N ARG A 107 4.78 -3.41 -20.36
CA ARG A 107 4.80 -3.00 -18.95
C ARG A 107 5.07 -1.50 -18.83
N TRP A 108 4.46 -0.86 -17.84
CA TRP A 108 4.86 0.49 -17.44
C TRP A 108 6.12 0.41 -16.57
N LYS A 109 7.14 1.20 -16.90
CA LYS A 109 8.37 1.37 -16.14
C LYS A 109 8.46 2.81 -15.64
N VAL A 110 8.89 3.00 -14.40
CA VAL A 110 9.16 4.34 -13.87
C VAL A 110 10.36 4.93 -14.60
N SER A 111 10.23 6.16 -15.08
CA SER A 111 11.32 6.91 -15.71
C SER A 111 11.98 7.91 -14.77
N ASP A 112 11.35 8.22 -13.65
CA ASP A 112 11.93 9.09 -12.63
C ASP A 112 13.11 8.42 -11.94
N GLU A 113 14.06 9.22 -11.46
CA GLU A 113 15.09 8.76 -10.54
C GLU A 113 14.44 8.39 -9.22
N ILE A 114 14.13 7.10 -9.05
CA ILE A 114 13.65 6.58 -7.78
C ILE A 114 14.79 6.73 -6.78
N LYS A 115 14.62 7.60 -5.78
CA LYS A 115 15.45 7.54 -4.57
C LYS A 115 15.24 6.15 -3.98
N ASN A 116 16.27 5.31 -4.07
CA ASN A 116 16.24 3.98 -3.50
C ASN A 116 16.27 4.14 -1.97
N ILE A 117 15.12 4.34 -1.36
CA ILE A 117 14.98 4.33 0.09
C ILE A 117 15.08 2.85 0.46
N GLU A 118 16.22 2.43 0.99
CA GLU A 118 16.37 1.08 1.52
C GLU A 118 15.27 0.83 2.56
N PRO A 119 14.46 -0.24 2.41
CA PRO A 119 13.45 -0.57 3.41
C PRO A 119 14.12 -0.77 4.77
N ASP A 120 13.53 -0.21 5.83
CA ASP A 120 14.04 -0.40 7.18
C ASP A 120 13.54 -1.73 7.74
N TYR A 121 14.41 -2.73 7.73
CA TYR A 121 14.12 -4.07 8.26
C TYR A 121 14.42 -4.21 9.75
N PHE A 122 14.87 -3.16 10.43
CA PHE A 122 15.15 -3.19 11.87
C PHE A 122 14.00 -3.77 12.72
N PRO A 123 12.74 -3.33 12.60
CA PRO A 123 11.64 -3.88 13.40
C PRO A 123 11.39 -5.38 13.14
N PHE A 124 11.56 -5.84 11.90
CA PHE A 124 11.37 -7.25 11.54
C PHE A 124 12.47 -8.12 12.14
N ALA A 125 13.72 -7.66 12.10
CA ALA A 125 14.83 -8.37 12.72
C ALA A 125 14.67 -8.49 14.24
N VAL A 126 14.18 -7.43 14.90
CA VAL A 126 13.87 -7.45 16.34
C VAL A 126 12.73 -8.44 16.63
N HIS A 127 11.67 -8.43 15.82
CA HIS A 127 10.56 -9.37 15.95
C HIS A 127 11.03 -10.83 15.82
N ASP A 128 11.70 -11.19 14.73
CA ASP A 128 12.10 -12.58 14.45
C ASP A 128 13.10 -13.11 15.50
N PHE A 129 13.99 -12.25 15.96
CA PHE A 129 14.85 -12.52 17.11
C PHE A 129 14.03 -12.86 18.37
N MET A 130 13.00 -12.06 18.64
CA MET A 130 12.16 -12.19 19.83
C MET A 130 11.13 -13.32 19.75
N VAL A 131 10.66 -13.69 18.56
CA VAL A 131 9.88 -14.91 18.34
C VAL A 131 10.68 -16.13 18.81
N THR A 132 11.99 -16.15 18.55
CA THR A 132 12.89 -17.24 18.95
C THR A 132 13.25 -17.18 20.43
N GLN A 133 13.65 -16.02 20.95
CA GLN A 133 14.15 -15.90 22.32
C GLN A 133 13.07 -15.73 23.39
N LYS A 134 11.88 -15.22 23.02
CA LYS A 134 10.75 -14.80 23.87
C LYS A 134 11.05 -13.68 24.87
N LYS A 135 12.23 -13.67 25.46
CA LYS A 135 12.71 -12.64 26.38
C LYS A 135 14.19 -12.41 26.17
N PHE A 136 14.58 -11.14 26.11
CA PHE A 136 15.98 -10.75 26.05
C PHE A 136 16.28 -9.73 27.15
N LYS A 137 17.45 -9.87 27.77
CA LYS A 137 18.00 -8.92 28.73
C LYS A 137 19.50 -8.86 28.50
N GLY A 138 19.98 -7.72 28.02
CA GLY A 138 21.39 -7.57 27.68
C GLY A 138 21.79 -6.11 27.47
N SER A 139 23.06 -5.90 27.14
CA SER A 139 23.55 -4.59 26.73
C SER A 139 23.08 -4.22 25.32
N ALA A 140 23.18 -2.93 24.95
CA ALA A 140 22.89 -2.49 23.58
C ALA A 140 23.86 -3.12 22.56
N THR A 141 25.09 -3.41 22.97
CA THR A 141 26.09 -4.08 22.13
C THR A 141 25.70 -5.52 21.83
N GLU A 142 25.31 -6.29 22.85
CA GLU A 142 24.84 -7.67 22.68
C GLU A 142 23.61 -7.75 21.77
N LEU A 143 22.68 -6.79 21.89
CA LEU A 143 21.51 -6.73 21.00
C LEU A 143 21.93 -6.37 19.57
N ALA A 144 22.80 -5.39 19.39
CA ALA A 144 23.30 -4.97 18.09
C ALA A 144 23.99 -6.11 17.33
N GLU A 145 24.84 -6.89 18.00
CA GLU A 145 25.53 -8.04 17.39
C GLU A 145 24.53 -9.08 16.85
N LYS A 146 23.51 -9.40 17.64
CA LYS A 146 22.47 -10.37 17.25
C LYS A 146 21.62 -9.86 16.09
N LEU A 147 21.25 -8.58 16.10
CA LEU A 147 20.49 -7.97 15.00
C LEU A 147 21.33 -7.84 13.73
N SER A 148 22.63 -7.54 13.86
CA SER A 148 23.53 -7.43 12.71
C SER A 148 23.66 -8.77 11.98
N ALA A 149 23.69 -9.87 12.73
CA ALA A 149 23.73 -11.23 12.17
C ALA A 149 22.42 -11.65 11.49
N LEU A 150 21.29 -11.03 11.83
CA LEU A 150 20.00 -11.30 11.18
C LEU A 150 19.75 -10.41 9.96
N LEU A 151 20.30 -9.20 9.96
CA LEU A 151 20.14 -8.22 8.89
C LEU A 151 21.22 -8.30 7.81
N ASP A 152 22.28 -9.08 8.04
CA ASP A 152 23.52 -9.05 7.27
C ASP A 152 24.06 -7.63 7.06
N LYS A 153 23.80 -6.75 8.04
CA LYS A 153 24.11 -5.32 8.02
C LYS A 153 24.57 -4.87 9.40
N GLU A 154 25.57 -4.01 9.44
CA GLU A 154 26.11 -3.50 10.71
C GLU A 154 25.07 -2.63 11.44
N VAL A 155 24.67 -3.07 12.63
CA VAL A 155 23.83 -2.30 13.56
C VAL A 155 24.73 -1.71 14.64
N PHE A 156 24.67 -0.39 14.81
CA PHE A 156 25.49 0.29 15.80
C PHE A 156 24.81 0.34 17.17
N SER A 157 25.52 -0.06 18.23
CA SER A 157 25.00 -0.12 19.60
C SER A 157 24.49 1.23 20.15
N ASN A 158 25.06 2.34 19.68
CA ASN A 158 24.63 3.69 20.04
C ASN A 158 23.28 4.09 19.40
N ARG A 159 22.87 3.40 18.32
CA ARG A 159 21.61 3.65 17.62
C ARG A 159 20.46 2.76 18.07
N VAL A 160 20.75 1.54 18.53
CA VAL A 160 19.74 0.53 18.92
C VAL A 160 18.58 1.11 19.75
N LYS A 161 18.88 1.89 20.79
CA LYS A 161 17.81 2.49 21.62
C LYS A 161 16.95 3.48 20.83
N LYS A 162 17.58 4.31 19.99
CA LYS A 162 16.88 5.28 19.15
C LYS A 162 15.99 4.57 18.15
N ASP A 163 16.52 3.55 17.49
CA ASP A 163 15.80 2.78 16.47
C ASP A 163 14.63 1.99 17.12
N LEU A 164 14.81 1.40 18.31
CA LEU A 164 13.70 0.81 19.09
C LEU A 164 12.58 1.82 19.40
N ILE A 165 12.93 3.05 19.78
CA ILE A 165 11.95 4.11 20.06
C ILE A 165 11.25 4.57 18.79
N GLN A 166 11.98 4.68 17.68
CA GLN A 166 11.43 5.09 16.39
C GLN A 166 10.38 4.09 15.89
N HIS A 167 10.59 2.79 16.10
CA HIS A 167 9.67 1.72 15.68
C HIS A 167 8.77 1.20 16.82
N ALA A 168 8.54 1.97 17.88
CA ALA A 168 7.86 1.46 19.07
C ALA A 168 6.43 0.96 18.80
N TYR A 169 5.68 1.63 17.91
CA TYR A 169 4.31 1.21 17.55
C TYR A 169 4.30 -0.08 16.71
N GLU A 170 5.19 -0.19 15.74
CA GLU A 170 5.33 -1.39 14.91
C GLU A 170 5.75 -2.59 15.76
N LEU A 171 6.74 -2.41 16.64
CA LEU A 171 7.17 -3.45 17.57
C LEU A 171 6.04 -3.90 18.48
N LEU A 172 5.22 -2.97 18.98
CA LEU A 172 4.07 -3.30 19.81
C LEU A 172 3.02 -4.12 19.04
N ASP A 173 2.76 -3.78 17.77
CA ASP A 173 1.87 -4.54 16.88
C ASP A 173 2.40 -5.97 16.62
N TYR A 174 3.73 -6.12 16.55
CA TYR A 174 4.41 -7.42 16.47
C TYR A 174 4.55 -8.11 17.84
N GLY A 175 3.84 -7.64 18.87
CA GLY A 175 3.86 -8.20 20.21
C GLY A 175 5.19 -8.05 20.97
N VAL A 176 6.10 -7.17 20.51
CA VAL A 176 7.39 -6.87 21.14
C VAL A 176 7.30 -5.60 21.96
N THR A 177 7.62 -5.71 23.25
CA THR A 177 7.76 -4.56 24.16
C THR A 177 9.20 -4.41 24.61
N PHE A 178 9.63 -3.19 24.87
CA PHE A 178 11.00 -2.91 25.31
C PHE A 178 11.07 -1.91 26.46
N GLU A 179 12.04 -2.13 27.34
CA GLU A 179 12.37 -1.24 28.45
C GLU A 179 13.88 -1.06 28.56
N SER A 180 14.32 0.10 29.04
CA SER A 180 15.73 0.37 29.33
C SER A 180 15.90 0.74 30.79
N LYS A 181 16.79 0.04 31.49
CA LYS A 181 17.09 0.32 32.90
C LYS A 181 18.58 0.31 33.19
N ARG A 182 18.96 0.87 34.33
CA ARG A 182 20.32 0.74 34.85
C ARG A 182 20.38 -0.37 35.89
N SER A 183 21.40 -1.22 35.80
CA SER A 183 21.69 -2.29 36.75
C SER A 183 23.19 -2.33 36.97
N ASN A 184 23.65 -2.27 38.22
CA ASN A 184 25.08 -2.22 38.57
C ASN A 184 25.87 -1.16 37.77
N GLY A 185 25.28 0.01 37.53
CA GLY A 185 25.88 1.10 36.75
C GLY A 185 25.83 0.95 35.23
N GLN A 186 25.51 -0.24 34.70
CA GLN A 186 25.40 -0.50 33.27
C GLN A 186 23.97 -0.29 32.77
N ARG A 187 23.83 0.21 31.53
CA ARG A 187 22.53 0.33 30.85
C ARG A 187 22.21 -1.01 30.20
N ILE A 188 21.05 -1.56 30.53
CA ILE A 188 20.54 -2.80 29.97
C ILE A 188 19.21 -2.56 29.26
N ILE A 189 19.00 -3.28 28.17
CA ILE A 189 17.75 -3.33 27.40
C ILE A 189 17.07 -4.64 27.75
N ILE A 190 15.77 -4.56 28.01
CA ILE A 190 14.89 -5.71 28.23
C ILE A 190 13.87 -5.70 27.10
N LEU A 191 13.79 -6.80 26.36
CA LEU A 191 12.74 -7.05 25.38
C LEU A 191 11.87 -8.20 25.88
N ASN A 192 10.56 -8.09 25.69
CA ASN A 192 9.61 -9.18 25.93
C ASN A 192 8.71 -9.35 24.71
N TYR A 193 8.40 -10.59 24.38
CA TYR A 193 7.48 -10.94 23.30
C TYR A 193 6.24 -11.63 23.86
N ASP A 194 5.08 -11.14 23.44
CA ASP A 194 3.78 -11.75 23.70
C ASP A 194 3.11 -12.13 22.39
N MET A 195 2.97 -13.45 22.18
CA MET A 195 2.34 -14.03 21.00
C MET A 195 0.86 -13.67 20.88
N LYS A 196 0.18 -13.34 21.99
CA LYS A 196 -1.25 -13.00 21.94
C LYS A 196 -1.51 -11.63 21.34
N SER A 197 -0.54 -10.73 21.46
CA SER A 197 -0.60 -9.37 20.92
C SER A 197 0.09 -9.24 19.56
N ASP A 198 0.67 -10.33 19.04
CA ASP A 198 1.43 -10.31 17.79
C ASP A 198 0.51 -10.48 16.57
N SER A 199 0.42 -9.43 15.76
CA SER A 199 -0.36 -9.40 14.51
C SER A 199 0.12 -10.40 13.46
N SER A 200 1.34 -10.92 13.59
CA SER A 200 1.94 -11.90 12.68
C SER A 200 1.69 -13.36 13.08
N ASP A 201 1.00 -13.62 14.19
CA ASP A 201 0.81 -14.95 14.79
C ASP A 201 2.14 -15.72 15.01
N GLY A 202 3.24 -15.01 15.28
CA GLY A 202 4.57 -15.58 15.49
C GLY A 202 5.25 -16.09 14.23
N ARG A 203 4.84 -15.64 13.04
CA ARG A 203 5.49 -15.99 11.78
C ARG A 203 6.62 -15.00 11.50
N ASN A 204 7.78 -15.52 11.11
CA ASN A 204 8.93 -14.69 10.75
C ASN A 204 8.57 -13.66 9.66
N LEU A 205 8.94 -12.41 9.91
CA LEU A 205 8.70 -11.24 9.07
C LEU A 205 9.88 -10.92 8.17
N MET A 206 11.09 -11.36 8.52
CA MET A 206 12.26 -11.17 7.67
C MET A 206 12.04 -11.84 6.31
N PRO A 207 12.32 -11.12 5.21
CA PRO A 207 12.25 -11.71 3.88
C PRO A 207 13.24 -12.89 3.82
N LYS A 208 12.74 -14.06 3.41
CA LYS A 208 13.62 -15.20 3.13
C LYS A 208 14.47 -14.86 1.91
N GLU A 209 15.75 -15.22 1.94
CA GLU A 209 16.59 -15.16 0.75
C GLU A 209 15.88 -15.89 -0.40
N CYS A 210 15.61 -15.15 -1.48
CA CYS A 210 15.06 -15.75 -2.69
C CYS A 210 16.15 -16.58 -3.36
N GLU A 211 16.15 -17.90 -3.16
CA GLU A 211 17.01 -18.84 -3.92
C GLU A 211 16.73 -18.81 -5.45
N ASN A 212 15.72 -18.07 -5.90
CA ASN A 212 15.36 -17.91 -7.31
C ASN A 212 15.38 -16.45 -7.78
N ALA A 213 16.35 -15.67 -7.33
CA ALA A 213 16.73 -14.47 -8.06
C ALA A 213 17.55 -14.88 -9.29
N ASP A 214 16.87 -15.03 -10.43
CA ASP A 214 17.51 -14.99 -11.75
C ASP A 214 18.47 -13.78 -11.76
N PRO A 215 19.78 -13.94 -12.07
CA PRO A 215 20.74 -12.90 -11.81
C PRO A 215 20.37 -11.66 -12.61
N ALA A 216 20.10 -10.58 -11.88
CA ALA A 216 20.04 -9.24 -12.46
C ALA A 216 21.29 -9.06 -13.31
N VAL A 217 21.08 -8.80 -14.61
CA VAL A 217 22.12 -8.52 -15.60
C VAL A 217 23.06 -7.47 -15.03
N THR A 218 24.23 -7.92 -14.59
CA THR A 218 25.37 -7.05 -14.30
C THR A 218 25.78 -6.39 -15.61
N CYS A 219 25.46 -5.11 -15.78
CA CYS A 219 26.19 -4.28 -16.72
C CYS A 219 27.61 -4.14 -16.17
N GLY A 220 28.54 -4.91 -16.76
CA GLY A 220 29.94 -4.88 -16.40
C GLY A 220 30.53 -3.48 -16.56
N ASN A 221 31.29 -3.07 -15.55
CA ASN A 221 32.20 -1.95 -15.62
C ASN A 221 33.16 -2.15 -16.80
N SER A 222 33.16 -1.21 -17.75
CA SER A 222 34.36 -0.93 -18.53
C SER A 222 34.99 0.30 -17.92
N GLU A 223 36.16 0.09 -17.33
CA GLU A 223 37.07 1.12 -16.84
C GLU A 223 37.36 2.15 -17.94
N MET A 224 37.30 3.44 -17.61
CA MET A 224 38.36 4.39 -17.99
C MET A 224 38.50 5.44 -16.88
N LEU A 225 39.72 5.50 -16.35
CA LEU A 225 40.27 6.55 -15.51
C LEU A 225 39.97 7.95 -16.11
N GLU A 226 39.56 8.91 -15.27
CA GLU A 226 40.39 10.07 -14.96
C GLU A 226 39.84 10.86 -13.76
N LYS A 227 40.78 11.43 -12.98
CA LYS A 227 40.60 12.14 -11.71
C LYS A 227 40.61 13.66 -11.92
N PRO A 228 40.31 14.49 -10.90
CA PRO A 228 39.35 15.59 -10.98
C PRO A 228 39.99 16.96 -11.27
N LEU A 229 39.17 17.94 -11.63
CA LEU A 229 39.56 19.35 -11.55
C LEU A 229 38.39 20.23 -11.10
N ASN A 230 38.46 20.67 -9.83
CA ASN A 230 37.93 21.98 -9.47
C ASN A 230 38.77 23.04 -10.20
N THR A 231 38.14 24.09 -10.71
CA THR A 231 38.24 25.48 -10.22
C THR A 231 37.95 26.49 -11.37
N LEU A 232 37.00 27.40 -11.10
CA LEU A 232 36.99 28.83 -11.44
C LEU A 232 36.64 29.36 -12.85
N LEU A 233 35.51 30.09 -12.89
CA LEU A 233 35.25 31.47 -13.41
C LEU A 233 33.90 31.50 -14.16
N ALA A 234 32.83 32.00 -13.55
CA ALA A 234 32.43 33.41 -13.40
C ALA A 234 31.70 33.97 -14.63
N ILE A 235 30.55 34.61 -14.34
CA ILE A 235 29.88 35.78 -14.97
C ILE A 235 28.37 35.51 -15.11
N ASP A 236 27.59 36.10 -14.17
CA ASP A 236 26.52 37.12 -14.33
C ASP A 236 25.70 37.10 -15.64
N GLU A 237 24.42 37.46 -15.74
CA GLU A 237 23.41 38.16 -14.93
C GLU A 237 22.10 38.03 -15.74
N TYR A 238 20.91 38.17 -15.12
CA TYR A 238 19.68 38.84 -15.60
C TYR A 238 18.45 38.40 -14.77
N GLU A 239 18.19 39.15 -13.69
CA GLU A 239 16.96 39.91 -13.36
C GLU A 239 15.87 40.02 -14.46
N VAL A 240 14.55 40.21 -14.28
CA VAL A 240 13.53 40.45 -13.20
C VAL A 240 12.19 39.95 -13.81
N GLU A 241 11.11 39.61 -13.09
CA GLU A 241 9.98 40.50 -12.74
C GLU A 241 8.91 39.68 -11.99
N ALA A 242 8.31 40.32 -11.00
CA ALA A 242 7.21 39.83 -10.20
C ALA A 242 5.88 40.37 -10.76
N GLU A 243 4.81 39.57 -10.72
CA GLU A 243 3.45 40.12 -10.72
C GLU A 243 2.61 39.52 -9.59
N LYS A 244 2.07 40.44 -8.78
CA LYS A 244 1.02 40.26 -7.77
C LYS A 244 -0.34 40.23 -8.45
N SER A 245 -1.27 39.41 -7.96
CA SER A 245 -2.69 39.80 -7.77
C SER A 245 -3.43 38.69 -7.01
N ALA A 246 -3.69 38.86 -5.72
CA ALA A 246 -4.94 39.37 -5.15
C ALA A 246 -5.94 38.23 -4.80
N VAL A 247 -6.00 37.96 -3.50
CA VAL A 247 -7.05 37.19 -2.82
C VAL A 247 -8.37 37.94 -2.94
N THR A 248 -9.43 37.23 -3.34
CA THR A 248 -10.81 37.67 -3.11
C THR A 248 -11.51 36.59 -2.27
N VAL A 249 -11.82 36.94 -1.04
CA VAL A 249 -12.75 36.22 -0.17
C VAL A 249 -14.14 36.74 -0.50
N CYS A 250 -15.06 35.84 -0.88
CA CYS A 250 -16.49 36.09 -0.75
C CYS A 250 -17.07 34.94 0.08
N ASP A 251 -17.73 35.35 1.14
CA ASP A 251 -18.31 34.54 2.20
C ASP A 251 -19.76 34.13 1.85
N SER A 252 -20.22 33.12 2.58
CA SER A 252 -21.62 32.75 2.87
C SER A 252 -22.56 32.35 1.72
N ALA A 253 -22.90 31.06 1.66
CA ALA A 253 -24.19 30.54 2.17
C ALA A 253 -24.40 29.11 1.63
N ASP A 254 -24.52 28.12 2.51
CA ASP A 254 -25.35 26.94 2.25
C ASP A 254 -25.86 26.33 3.56
N PRO A 255 -27.10 25.81 3.57
CA PRO A 255 -27.84 25.49 4.79
C PRO A 255 -27.45 24.14 5.38
N VAL A 256 -27.58 24.08 6.71
CA VAL A 256 -27.62 22.84 7.49
C VAL A 256 -28.89 22.08 7.07
N ASP A 257 -28.74 20.87 6.53
CA ASP A 257 -29.86 19.94 6.38
C ASP A 257 -29.71 18.73 7.30
N ASP A 258 -30.76 18.58 8.08
CA ASP A 258 -30.96 17.70 9.20
C ASP A 258 -31.07 16.24 8.75
N VAL A 259 -30.46 15.34 9.51
CA VAL A 259 -30.59 13.90 9.33
C VAL A 259 -32.00 13.48 9.75
N THR A 260 -32.78 12.94 8.81
CA THR A 260 -33.94 12.13 9.15
C THR A 260 -33.88 10.79 8.41
N ASP A 261 -33.65 9.74 9.19
CA ASP A 261 -33.67 8.33 8.80
C ASP A 261 -35.12 7.81 8.83
N PRO A 262 -35.68 7.28 7.73
CA PRO A 262 -36.95 6.59 7.76
C PRO A 262 -36.78 5.12 7.35
N ALA A 263 -36.45 4.23 8.30
CA ALA A 263 -36.96 2.86 8.33
C ALA A 263 -36.40 2.08 9.55
N ALA A 264 -36.99 2.31 10.71
CA ALA A 264 -36.91 1.33 11.80
C ALA A 264 -37.81 0.12 11.50
N ASN A 265 -37.29 -1.09 11.75
CA ASN A 265 -37.96 -2.40 11.81
C ASN A 265 -38.15 -3.26 10.53
N GLU A 266 -37.09 -3.52 9.76
CA GLU A 266 -37.00 -4.80 9.04
C GLU A 266 -36.04 -5.75 9.77
N VAL A 267 -36.60 -6.82 10.35
CA VAL A 267 -35.82 -7.93 10.92
C VAL A 267 -35.43 -8.83 9.75
N TYR A 268 -34.18 -8.75 9.32
CA TYR A 268 -33.63 -9.68 8.33
C TYR A 268 -33.15 -10.94 9.05
N GLU A 269 -33.69 -12.09 8.65
CA GLU A 269 -33.24 -13.39 9.12
C GLU A 269 -31.86 -13.66 8.51
N ILE A 270 -30.80 -13.60 9.34
CA ILE A 270 -29.43 -13.83 8.90
C ILE A 270 -29.17 -15.34 8.98
N GLU A 271 -29.26 -16.03 7.85
CA GLU A 271 -28.72 -17.39 7.75
C GLU A 271 -27.19 -17.32 7.77
N LEU A 272 -26.59 -17.90 8.83
CA LEU A 272 -25.15 -18.06 8.95
C LEU A 272 -24.69 -19.14 7.96
N MET A 273 -24.11 -18.71 6.84
CA MET A 273 -23.51 -19.61 5.85
C MET A 273 -21.99 -19.70 6.06
N SER A 274 -21.43 -20.87 5.78
CA SER A 274 -19.98 -21.06 5.76
C SER A 274 -19.33 -20.35 4.57
N LEU A 275 -18.04 -20.01 4.69
CA LEU A 275 -17.29 -19.34 3.63
C LEU A 275 -17.29 -20.14 2.31
N ASP A 276 -17.22 -21.47 2.41
CA ASP A 276 -17.25 -22.35 1.24
C ASP A 276 -18.62 -22.32 0.55
N GLU A 277 -19.73 -22.19 1.29
CA GLU A 277 -21.07 -22.06 0.71
C GLU A 277 -21.23 -20.75 -0.05
N VAL A 278 -20.77 -19.63 0.50
CA VAL A 278 -20.84 -18.31 -0.15
C VAL A 278 -20.02 -18.28 -1.44
N LEU A 279 -18.82 -18.85 -1.41
CA LEU A 279 -17.95 -18.98 -2.58
C LEU A 279 -18.58 -19.89 -3.64
N HIS A 280 -19.18 -21.01 -3.23
CA HIS A 280 -19.80 -21.94 -4.14
C HIS A 280 -21.07 -21.37 -4.79
N MET A 281 -21.88 -20.62 -4.03
CA MET A 281 -23.05 -19.91 -4.56
C MET A 281 -22.67 -18.84 -5.57
N SER A 282 -21.64 -18.04 -5.26
CA SER A 282 -21.13 -17.00 -6.17
C SER A 282 -20.60 -17.62 -7.46
N ALA A 283 -19.80 -18.69 -7.35
CA ALA A 283 -19.29 -19.43 -8.49
C ALA A 283 -20.41 -20.05 -9.34
N ASN A 284 -21.45 -20.62 -8.72
CA ASN A 284 -22.58 -21.19 -9.45
C ASN A 284 -23.42 -20.13 -10.17
N LYS A 285 -23.63 -18.97 -9.54
CA LYS A 285 -24.33 -17.84 -10.18
C LYS A 285 -23.59 -17.37 -11.43
N ILE A 286 -22.26 -17.26 -11.34
CA ILE A 286 -21.39 -16.90 -12.47
C ILE A 286 -21.43 -17.98 -13.58
N ARG A 287 -21.35 -19.27 -13.21
CA ARG A 287 -21.47 -20.38 -14.17
C ARG A 287 -22.80 -20.37 -14.91
N SER A 288 -23.92 -20.18 -14.21
CA SER A 288 -25.24 -20.12 -14.83
C SER A 288 -25.36 -18.95 -15.82
N GLN A 289 -24.79 -17.80 -15.48
CA GLN A 289 -24.75 -16.65 -16.40
C GLN A 289 -23.89 -16.89 -17.65
N LEU A 290 -22.84 -17.70 -17.53
CA LEU A 290 -21.93 -18.04 -18.63
C LEU A 290 -22.46 -19.20 -19.50
N ALA A 291 -23.14 -20.17 -18.89
CA ALA A 291 -23.85 -21.23 -19.60
C ALA A 291 -24.96 -20.67 -20.50
N ASN A 292 -25.69 -19.64 -20.04
CA ASN A 292 -26.67 -18.91 -20.85
C ASN A 292 -26.05 -18.19 -22.06
N LYS A 293 -24.72 -18.05 -22.10
CA LYS A 293 -23.95 -17.48 -23.23
C LYS A 293 -23.23 -18.57 -24.04
N GLY A 294 -23.54 -19.84 -23.81
CA GLY A 294 -22.94 -20.99 -24.51
C GLY A 294 -21.54 -21.36 -24.05
N ILE A 295 -21.08 -20.85 -22.91
CA ILE A 295 -19.76 -21.15 -22.36
C ILE A 295 -19.94 -22.09 -21.16
N GLU A 296 -19.64 -23.37 -21.35
CA GLU A 296 -19.63 -24.35 -20.27
C GLU A 296 -18.31 -24.28 -19.49
N ILE A 297 -18.40 -24.10 -18.18
CA ILE A 297 -17.25 -24.04 -17.27
C ILE A 297 -17.36 -25.21 -16.30
N PRO A 298 -16.35 -26.10 -16.24
CA PRO A 298 -16.41 -27.26 -15.37
C PRO A 298 -16.50 -26.87 -13.87
N PRO A 299 -17.07 -27.75 -13.04
CA PRO A 299 -17.14 -27.56 -11.60
C PRO A 299 -15.75 -27.45 -10.97
N PHE A 300 -15.68 -26.80 -9.82
CA PHE A 300 -14.42 -26.56 -9.12
C PHE A 300 -14.08 -27.86 -8.40
N GLU A 301 -13.10 -28.62 -8.90
CA GLU A 301 -12.64 -29.81 -8.18
C GLU A 301 -11.88 -29.36 -6.93
N THR A 302 -12.48 -29.58 -5.76
CA THR A 302 -11.77 -29.49 -4.49
C THR A 302 -10.73 -30.60 -4.50
N GLN A 303 -9.45 -30.25 -4.60
CA GLN A 303 -8.37 -31.21 -4.38
C GLN A 303 -8.57 -31.83 -3.01
N ARG A 304 -9.02 -33.09 -2.98
CA ARG A 304 -9.00 -33.90 -1.76
C ARG A 304 -7.53 -33.99 -1.34
N LYS A 305 -7.23 -33.51 -0.13
CA LYS A 305 -5.96 -33.76 0.54
C LYS A 305 -5.61 -35.23 0.37
N ALA A 306 -4.50 -35.51 -0.32
CA ALA A 306 -3.88 -36.82 -0.26
C ALA A 306 -3.58 -37.12 1.22
N THR A 307 -4.13 -38.23 1.68
CA THR A 307 -3.91 -38.78 3.03
C THR A 307 -2.54 -39.43 3.08
#